data_AF-A0AAJ0CJY7-F1
#
_entry.id   AF-A0AAJ0CJY7-F1
#
_cell.length_a   1.000
_cell.length_b   1.000
_cell.length_c   1.000
_cell.angle_alpha   90.00
_cell.angle_beta   90.00
_cell.angle_gamma   90.00
#
_symmetry.space_group_name_H-M   'P 1'
#
loop_
_entity.id
_entity.type
_entity.pdbx_description
1 polymer ?
#
loop_
_entity_poly.entity_id
_entity_poly.type
_entity_poly.pdbx_seq_one_letter_code
_entity_poly.pdbx_strand_id
1 'polypeptide(L)'
;MCYQHVASLIAESSVIHIADIATLGFLLDAMDPPSNASSSLCPNRLFSNAFSSIKSLDLSFRLPRQVYTAIEAQSTQPNSTCTPNQKPSPATTWISMWTDLAHLKHLQALKITLDHDSESSWSAINEQAILRSIHPLTTSPNPELHVTVHMPQVPKTHADPPAHNLPSSFSISRFTRQRFFTERRQDDSVGIVYEEDAYKSFQIPGENVTETVRAAELTMHIWFLGIDLDYLAVEEPSDGESEPELLAS
;
A
#
# COMPACT_ATOMS: atom_id res chain seq x y z
N MET A 1 -21.04 -7.93 29.49
CA MET A 1 -20.37 -6.61 29.58
C MET A 1 -18.84 -6.66 29.53
N CYS A 2 -18.15 -7.76 29.87
CA CYS A 2 -16.66 -7.77 29.86
C CYS A 2 -16.05 -7.83 28.44
N TYR A 3 -16.54 -8.72 27.57
CA TYR A 3 -15.93 -8.96 26.26
C TYR A 3 -15.92 -7.76 25.31
N GLN A 4 -16.97 -6.93 25.33
CA GLN A 4 -17.04 -5.74 24.48
C GLN A 4 -16.03 -4.68 24.90
N HIS A 5 -15.88 -4.42 26.21
CA HIS A 5 -14.86 -3.49 26.70
C HIS A 5 -13.45 -4.00 26.41
N VAL A 6 -13.20 -5.30 26.58
CA VAL A 6 -11.91 -5.90 26.23
C VAL A 6 -11.65 -5.75 24.72
N ALA A 7 -12.63 -6.03 23.87
CA ALA A 7 -12.48 -5.89 22.42
C ALA A 7 -12.22 -4.44 21.98
N SER A 8 -12.96 -3.47 22.53
CA SER A 8 -12.71 -2.03 22.27
C SER A 8 -11.34 -1.60 22.78
N LEU A 9 -10.93 -2.03 23.98
CA LEU A 9 -9.61 -1.73 24.53
C LEU A 9 -8.48 -2.29 23.65
N ILE A 10 -8.65 -3.52 23.14
CA ILE A 10 -7.70 -4.13 22.20
C ILE A 10 -7.68 -3.32 20.90
N ALA A 11 -8.83 -2.98 20.33
CA ALA A 11 -8.91 -2.20 19.10
C ALA A 11 -8.31 -0.79 19.23
N GLU A 12 -8.44 -0.16 20.39
CA GLU A 12 -7.84 1.14 20.68
C GLU A 12 -6.32 1.11 20.86
N SER A 13 -5.77 -0.02 21.34
CA SER A 13 -4.35 -0.16 21.66
C SER A 13 -3.54 -0.90 20.60
N SER A 14 -4.21 -1.60 19.68
CA SER A 14 -3.58 -2.41 18.64
C SER A 14 -3.60 -1.69 17.30
N VAL A 15 -2.64 -2.06 16.43
CA VAL A 15 -2.70 -1.75 15.00
C VAL A 15 -3.45 -2.89 14.32
N ILE A 16 -4.57 -2.58 13.67
CA ILE A 16 -5.30 -3.58 12.89
C ILE A 16 -4.74 -3.61 11.47
N HIS A 17 -4.37 -4.81 11.01
CA HIS A 17 -3.87 -5.03 9.65
C HIS A 17 -4.96 -5.65 8.79
N ILE A 18 -5.27 -5.03 7.65
CA ILE A 18 -6.24 -5.55 6.67
C ILE A 18 -5.60 -5.56 5.28
N ALA A 19 -5.51 -6.74 4.67
CA ALA A 19 -4.94 -6.90 3.34
C ALA A 19 -5.97 -7.10 2.23
N ASP A 20 -7.24 -7.34 2.60
CA ASP A 20 -8.32 -7.63 1.67
C ASP A 20 -9.40 -6.54 1.71
N ILE A 21 -9.75 -6.04 0.53
CA ILE A 21 -10.72 -4.96 0.36
C ILE A 21 -12.15 -5.39 0.72
N ALA A 22 -12.49 -6.66 0.48
CA ALA A 22 -13.82 -7.17 0.81
C ALA A 22 -14.01 -7.26 2.33
N THR A 23 -12.96 -7.64 3.05
CA THR A 23 -12.94 -7.66 4.52
C THR A 23 -13.13 -6.26 5.10
N LEU A 24 -12.44 -5.25 4.56
CA LEU A 24 -12.64 -3.86 4.99
C LEU A 24 -14.07 -3.38 4.71
N GLY A 25 -14.58 -3.61 3.50
CA GLY A 25 -15.97 -3.26 3.14
C GLY A 25 -16.99 -3.89 4.08
N PHE A 26 -16.83 -5.17 4.40
CA PHE A 26 -17.70 -5.87 5.36
C PHE A 26 -17.67 -5.25 6.76
N LEU A 27 -16.49 -4.85 7.25
CA LEU A 27 -16.35 -4.22 8.57
C LEU A 27 -17.01 -2.84 8.60
N LEU A 28 -16.89 -2.07 7.53
CA LEU A 28 -17.49 -0.74 7.40
C LEU A 28 -19.02 -0.84 7.30
N ASP A 29 -19.54 -1.72 6.44
CA ASP A 29 -20.98 -1.98 6.30
C ASP A 29 -21.61 -2.46 7.62
N ALA A 30 -20.87 -3.25 8.41
CA ALA A 30 -21.34 -3.79 9.68
C ALA A 30 -21.41 -2.73 10.81
N MET A 31 -20.88 -1.52 10.61
CA MET A 31 -21.04 -0.41 11.56
C MET A 31 -22.39 0.28 11.42
N ASP A 32 -23.07 0.15 10.28
CA ASP A 32 -24.41 0.71 10.12
C ASP A 32 -25.43 -0.10 10.93
N PRO A 33 -26.20 0.55 11.84
CA PRO A 33 -27.13 -0.18 12.69
C PRO A 33 -28.31 -0.71 11.86
N PRO A 34 -28.61 -2.03 11.90
CA PRO A 34 -29.88 -2.50 11.35
C PRO A 34 -31.00 -1.96 12.25
N SER A 35 -31.93 -1.24 11.62
CA SER A 35 -33.04 -0.51 12.26
C SER A 35 -33.95 -1.37 13.14
N ASN A 36 -33.85 -2.70 13.09
CA ASN A 36 -34.63 -3.63 13.92
C ASN A 36 -33.86 -4.92 14.21
N ALA A 37 -32.96 -4.95 15.20
CA ALA A 37 -32.45 -6.24 15.70
C ALA A 37 -32.00 -6.19 17.17
N SER A 38 -32.66 -7.06 17.93
CA SER A 38 -32.51 -7.39 19.35
C SER A 38 -31.06 -7.59 19.80
N SER A 39 -30.82 -7.35 21.09
CA SER A 39 -29.56 -7.30 21.84
C SER A 39 -28.81 -8.64 21.95
N SER A 40 -28.58 -9.33 20.84
CA SER A 40 -27.79 -10.56 20.79
C SER A 40 -26.30 -10.24 20.59
N LEU A 41 -25.45 -10.84 21.43
CA LEU A 41 -23.98 -10.85 21.36
C LEU A 41 -23.47 -11.65 20.14
N CYS A 42 -23.92 -11.28 18.93
CA CYS A 42 -23.36 -11.87 17.72
C CYS A 42 -21.89 -11.43 17.57
N PRO A 43 -20.93 -12.35 17.30
CA PRO A 43 -19.52 -12.02 17.11
C PRO A 43 -19.30 -10.86 16.13
N ASN A 44 -20.08 -10.82 15.05
CA ASN A 44 -20.01 -9.75 14.05
C ASN A 44 -20.26 -8.34 14.63
N ARG A 45 -21.17 -8.22 15.60
CA ARG A 45 -21.42 -6.93 16.29
C ARG A 45 -20.31 -6.57 17.27
N LEU A 46 -19.69 -7.56 17.89
CA LEU A 46 -18.54 -7.32 18.75
C LEU A 46 -17.37 -6.79 17.92
N PHE A 47 -17.12 -7.37 16.74
CA PHE A 47 -16.10 -6.89 15.81
C PHE A 47 -16.41 -5.51 15.24
N SER A 48 -17.63 -5.23 14.76
CA SER A 48 -17.95 -3.91 14.21
C SER A 48 -17.92 -2.80 15.27
N ASN A 49 -18.41 -3.08 16.48
CA ASN A 49 -18.31 -2.15 17.59
C ASN A 49 -16.85 -1.89 18.00
N ALA A 50 -16.02 -2.93 18.09
CA ALA A 50 -14.60 -2.76 18.38
C ALA A 50 -13.89 -2.00 17.25
N PHE A 51 -14.23 -2.29 15.99
CA PHE A 51 -13.68 -1.62 14.82
C PHE A 51 -13.99 -0.12 14.80
N SER A 52 -15.16 0.29 15.31
CA SER A 52 -15.49 1.72 15.44
C SER A 52 -14.59 2.48 16.43
N SER A 53 -13.91 1.76 17.34
CA SER A 53 -13.01 2.32 18.36
C SER A 53 -11.54 2.31 17.94
N ILE A 54 -11.21 1.91 16.72
CA ILE A 54 -9.81 1.78 16.30
C ILE A 54 -9.11 3.14 16.27
N LYS A 55 -7.84 3.14 16.70
CA LYS A 55 -6.96 4.32 16.60
C LYS A 55 -5.95 4.19 15.47
N SER A 56 -5.51 2.97 15.18
CA SER A 56 -4.45 2.71 14.19
C SER A 56 -4.84 1.59 13.24
N LEU A 57 -4.80 1.88 11.93
CA LEU A 57 -5.15 0.96 10.86
C LEU A 57 -4.03 0.91 9.82
N ASP A 58 -3.62 -0.31 9.44
CA ASP A 58 -2.67 -0.57 8.37
C ASP A 58 -3.37 -1.41 7.28
N LEU A 59 -3.57 -0.78 6.13
CA LEU A 59 -4.18 -1.36 4.96
C LEU A 59 -3.09 -1.73 3.98
N SER A 60 -3.04 -2.98 3.53
CA SER A 60 -2.02 -3.46 2.59
C SER A 60 -2.67 -4.17 1.41
N PHE A 61 -2.96 -3.42 0.35
CA PHE A 61 -3.70 -3.92 -0.80
C PHE A 61 -2.77 -4.25 -1.96
N ARG A 62 -2.69 -5.54 -2.29
CA ARG A 62 -2.10 -6.04 -3.54
C ARG A 62 -3.22 -6.46 -4.48
N LEU A 63 -3.75 -5.53 -5.27
CA LEU A 63 -4.95 -5.75 -6.08
C LEU A 63 -4.60 -6.17 -7.51
N PRO A 64 -5.50 -6.90 -8.20
CA PRO A 64 -5.36 -7.13 -9.62
C PRO A 64 -5.23 -5.82 -10.40
N ARG A 65 -4.30 -5.75 -11.35
CA ARG A 65 -4.08 -4.53 -12.16
C ARG A 65 -5.37 -3.99 -12.79
N GLN A 66 -6.28 -4.88 -13.18
CA GLN A 66 -7.57 -4.53 -13.78
C GLN A 66 -8.47 -3.73 -12.82
N VAL A 67 -8.32 -3.93 -11.50
CA VAL A 67 -9.06 -3.15 -10.49
C VAL A 67 -8.61 -1.68 -10.52
N TYR A 68 -7.31 -1.41 -10.62
CA TYR A 68 -6.79 -0.05 -10.76
C TYR A 68 -7.26 0.63 -12.04
N THR A 69 -7.28 -0.09 -13.16
CA THR A 69 -7.86 0.43 -14.42
C THR A 69 -9.36 0.73 -14.28
N ALA A 70 -10.10 -0.09 -13.54
CA ALA A 70 -11.52 0.15 -13.27
C ALA A 70 -11.75 1.37 -12.34
N ILE A 71 -10.86 1.61 -11.37
CA ILE A 71 -10.88 2.82 -10.52
C ILE A 71 -10.64 4.07 -11.39
N GLU A 72 -9.65 4.02 -12.29
CA GLU A 72 -9.38 5.11 -13.24
C GLU A 72 -10.57 5.43 -14.14
N ALA A 73 -11.21 4.39 -14.70
CA ALA A 73 -12.39 4.55 -15.53
C ALA A 73 -13.54 5.23 -14.76
N GLN A 74 -13.78 4.84 -13.51
CA GLN A 74 -14.82 5.44 -12.65
C GLN A 74 -14.49 6.89 -12.25
N SER A 75 -13.20 7.22 -12.06
CA SER A 75 -12.77 8.61 -11.81
C SER A 75 -13.01 9.54 -13.01
N THR A 76 -13.04 9.00 -14.24
CA THR A 76 -13.22 9.78 -15.47
C THR A 76 -14.69 9.84 -15.89
N GLN A 77 -15.47 8.79 -15.60
CA GLN A 77 -16.91 8.71 -15.89
C GLN A 77 -17.72 8.22 -14.68
N PRO A 78 -18.08 9.12 -13.74
CA PRO A 78 -18.81 8.76 -12.52
C PRO A 78 -20.26 8.27 -12.75
N ASN A 79 -20.78 8.35 -13.98
CA ASN A 79 -22.20 8.14 -14.27
C ASN A 79 -22.56 6.71 -14.76
N SER A 80 -21.63 5.76 -14.71
CA SER A 80 -21.95 4.35 -15.02
C SER A 80 -22.63 3.71 -13.81
N THR A 81 -23.95 3.88 -13.76
CA THR A 81 -24.83 3.38 -12.70
C THR A 81 -24.69 1.87 -12.53
N CYS A 82 -24.22 1.45 -11.35
CA CYS A 82 -24.33 0.06 -10.91
C CYS A 82 -25.82 -0.28 -10.76
N THR A 83 -26.23 -1.38 -11.40
CA THR A 83 -27.58 -1.93 -11.17
C THR A 83 -27.69 -2.42 -9.72
N PRO A 84 -28.78 -2.15 -8.99
CA PRO A 84 -28.90 -2.40 -7.55
C PRO A 84 -28.86 -3.88 -7.13
N ASN A 85 -28.74 -4.82 -8.07
CA ASN A 85 -28.76 -6.27 -7.81
C ASN A 85 -27.41 -6.98 -8.06
N GLN A 86 -26.35 -6.26 -8.42
CA GLN A 86 -25.02 -6.85 -8.61
C GLN A 86 -24.14 -6.64 -7.38
N LYS A 87 -23.39 -7.69 -7.02
CA LYS A 87 -22.35 -7.62 -5.98
C LYS A 87 -21.41 -6.46 -6.32
N PRO A 88 -21.08 -5.56 -5.37
CA PRO A 88 -20.23 -4.42 -5.65
C PRO A 88 -18.89 -4.89 -6.20
N SER A 89 -18.45 -4.25 -7.29
CA SER A 89 -17.13 -4.52 -7.84
C SER A 89 -16.05 -4.05 -6.85
N PRO A 90 -14.85 -4.67 -6.81
CA PRO A 90 -13.77 -4.21 -5.95
C PRO A 90 -13.43 -2.72 -6.14
N ALA A 91 -13.55 -2.20 -7.37
CA ALA A 91 -13.33 -0.78 -7.65
C ALA A 91 -14.43 0.12 -7.06
N THR A 92 -15.68 -0.35 -7.00
CA THR A 92 -16.78 0.37 -6.35
C THR A 92 -16.60 0.40 -4.84
N THR A 93 -16.28 -0.75 -4.22
CA THR A 93 -15.95 -0.84 -2.79
C THR A 93 -14.76 0.05 -2.44
N TRP A 94 -13.74 0.08 -3.30
CA TRP A 94 -12.59 0.97 -3.16
C TRP A 94 -13.01 2.44 -3.08
N ILE A 95 -13.90 2.91 -3.94
CA ILE A 95 -14.29 4.32 -3.97
C ILE A 95 -15.13 4.68 -2.74
N SER A 96 -16.05 3.82 -2.31
CA SER A 96 -16.95 4.12 -1.18
C SER A 96 -16.23 4.09 0.17
N MET A 97 -15.33 3.13 0.39
CA MET A 97 -14.76 2.87 1.72
C MET A 97 -13.96 4.03 2.30
N TRP A 98 -13.38 4.90 1.47
CA TRP A 98 -12.60 6.05 1.95
C TRP A 98 -13.46 7.08 2.67
N THR A 99 -14.70 7.26 2.21
CA THR A 99 -15.66 8.12 2.90
C THR A 99 -16.03 7.53 4.25
N ASP A 100 -16.28 6.22 4.34
CA ASP A 100 -16.64 5.59 5.62
C ASP A 100 -15.48 5.60 6.61
N LEU A 101 -14.25 5.36 6.14
CA LEU A 101 -13.03 5.49 6.94
C LEU A 101 -12.82 6.92 7.45
N ALA A 102 -13.14 7.95 6.65
CA ALA A 102 -13.05 9.34 7.09
C ALA A 102 -14.01 9.64 8.27
N HIS A 103 -15.11 8.89 8.41
CA HIS A 103 -16.07 9.07 9.51
C HIS A 103 -15.68 8.33 10.80
N LEU A 104 -14.60 7.55 10.80
CA LEU A 104 -14.09 6.90 12.02
C LEU A 104 -13.49 7.92 12.99
N LYS A 105 -14.30 8.33 13.97
CA LYS A 105 -13.97 9.39 14.94
C LYS A 105 -12.73 9.14 15.78
N HIS A 106 -12.38 7.87 15.99
CA HIS A 106 -11.26 7.47 16.85
C HIS A 106 -9.99 7.18 16.05
N LEU A 107 -10.07 7.10 14.71
CA LEU A 107 -8.93 6.75 13.87
C LEU A 107 -7.94 7.91 13.81
N GLN A 108 -6.74 7.70 14.35
CA GLN A 108 -5.66 8.68 14.45
C GLN A 108 -4.51 8.37 13.47
N ALA A 109 -4.30 7.11 13.13
CA ALA A 109 -3.24 6.70 12.21
C ALA A 109 -3.79 5.73 11.16
N LEU A 110 -3.58 6.07 9.89
CA LEU A 110 -3.97 5.25 8.74
C LEU A 110 -2.78 5.09 7.79
N LYS A 111 -2.24 3.89 7.72
CA LYS A 111 -1.21 3.51 6.76
C LYS A 111 -1.86 2.74 5.62
N ILE A 112 -1.55 3.10 4.39
CA ILE A 112 -2.11 2.49 3.18
C ILE A 112 -0.96 2.07 2.27
N THR A 113 -0.67 0.79 2.18
CA THR A 113 0.31 0.20 1.26
C THR A 113 -0.41 -0.32 0.03
N LEU A 114 -0.01 0.16 -1.14
CA LEU A 114 -0.62 -0.19 -2.42
C LEU A 114 0.39 -0.88 -3.32
N ASP A 115 -0.04 -1.95 -3.97
CA ASP A 115 0.71 -2.65 -5.00
C ASP A 115 -0.27 -3.39 -5.93
N HIS A 116 0.19 -3.90 -7.06
CA HIS A 116 -0.57 -4.81 -7.90
C HIS A 116 0.07 -6.19 -8.02
N ASP A 117 -0.74 -7.19 -8.34
CA ASP A 117 -0.30 -8.59 -8.47
C ASP A 117 0.52 -8.87 -9.73
N SER A 118 0.32 -8.09 -10.79
CA SER A 118 1.02 -8.25 -12.06
C SER A 118 2.51 -7.94 -11.97
N GLU A 119 3.29 -8.62 -12.82
CA GLU A 119 4.71 -8.38 -13.06
C GLU A 119 4.99 -7.04 -13.73
N SER A 120 3.99 -6.39 -14.35
CA SER A 120 4.21 -5.15 -15.10
C SER A 120 4.66 -3.99 -14.22
N SER A 121 5.32 -3.00 -14.81
CA SER A 121 5.68 -1.78 -14.08
C SER A 121 4.47 -1.03 -13.48
N TRP A 122 4.63 -0.52 -12.25
CA TRP A 122 3.67 0.37 -11.58
C TRP A 122 3.46 1.69 -12.33
N SER A 123 4.41 2.11 -13.18
CA SER A 123 4.25 3.27 -14.06
C SER A 123 3.03 3.17 -15.01
N ALA A 124 2.52 1.95 -15.24
CA ALA A 124 1.32 1.73 -16.03
C ALA A 124 0.01 2.07 -15.28
N ILE A 125 0.09 2.45 -14.01
CA ILE A 125 -1.05 2.78 -13.16
C ILE A 125 -1.19 4.30 -13.05
N ASN A 126 -2.42 4.80 -13.25
CA ASN A 126 -2.73 6.21 -13.02
C ASN A 126 -2.85 6.51 -11.51
N GLU A 127 -1.73 6.84 -10.89
CA GLU A 127 -1.68 7.18 -9.46
C GLU A 127 -2.59 8.33 -9.09
N GLN A 128 -2.79 9.30 -9.99
CA GLN A 128 -3.64 10.45 -9.71
C GLN A 128 -5.10 10.02 -9.53
N ALA A 129 -5.58 9.06 -10.33
CA ALA A 129 -6.93 8.51 -10.15
C ALA A 129 -7.09 7.80 -8.79
N ILE A 130 -6.06 7.06 -8.36
CA ILE A 130 -6.03 6.39 -7.06
C ILE A 130 -6.03 7.43 -5.93
N LEU A 131 -5.11 8.39 -5.95
CA LEU A 131 -4.99 9.40 -4.90
C LEU A 131 -6.25 10.28 -4.79
N ARG A 132 -6.91 10.60 -5.92
CA ARG A 132 -8.21 11.31 -5.91
C ARG A 132 -9.28 10.55 -5.16
N SER A 133 -9.34 9.23 -5.29
CA SER A 133 -10.32 8.43 -4.55
C SER A 133 -10.06 8.38 -3.04
N ILE A 134 -8.80 8.53 -2.60
CA ILE A 134 -8.37 8.58 -1.20
C ILE A 134 -8.58 9.99 -0.59
N HIS A 135 -8.81 11.00 -1.43
CA HIS A 135 -9.01 12.39 -1.02
C HIS A 135 -10.05 12.62 0.11
N PRO A 136 -11.15 11.87 0.26
CA PRO A 136 -12.07 12.06 1.39
C PRO A 136 -11.38 12.03 2.76
N LEU A 137 -10.26 11.30 2.90
CA LEU A 137 -9.47 11.25 4.13
C LEU A 137 -8.73 12.56 4.43
N THR A 138 -8.35 13.34 3.41
CA THR A 138 -7.67 14.64 3.61
C THR A 138 -8.62 15.70 4.18
N THR A 139 -9.92 15.52 3.97
CA THR A 139 -11.01 16.36 4.46
C THR A 139 -11.74 15.73 5.65
N SER A 140 -11.12 14.76 6.32
CA SER A 140 -11.71 14.06 7.46
C SER A 140 -12.12 15.06 8.56
N PRO A 141 -13.29 14.87 9.21
CA PRO A 141 -13.68 15.66 10.38
C PRO A 141 -12.77 15.41 11.59
N ASN A 142 -11.94 14.35 11.59
CA ASN A 142 -10.99 14.08 12.65
C ASN A 142 -9.66 14.83 12.41
N PRO A 143 -9.33 15.89 13.18
CA PRO A 143 -8.09 16.64 13.01
C PRO A 143 -6.84 15.85 13.44
N GLU A 144 -6.98 14.76 14.20
CA GLU A 144 -5.87 13.93 14.66
C GLU A 144 -5.51 12.81 13.67
N LEU A 145 -6.27 12.66 12.58
CA LEU A 145 -6.02 11.61 11.60
C LEU A 145 -4.79 11.92 10.75
N HIS A 146 -3.75 11.10 10.89
CA HIS A 146 -2.59 11.05 10.02
C HIS A 146 -2.71 9.91 9.02
N VAL A 147 -2.52 10.23 7.74
CA VAL A 147 -2.60 9.28 6.63
C VAL A 147 -1.25 9.19 5.95
N THR A 148 -0.73 7.97 5.80
CA THR A 148 0.48 7.69 5.04
C THR A 148 0.18 6.68 3.94
N VAL A 149 0.38 7.08 2.70
CA VAL A 149 0.22 6.21 1.53
C VAL A 149 1.60 5.74 1.08
N HIS A 150 1.86 4.44 1.13
CA HIS A 150 3.02 3.78 0.58
C HIS A 150 2.69 3.29 -0.83
N MET A 151 3.41 3.78 -1.83
CA MET A 151 3.27 3.38 -3.23
C MET A 151 4.62 2.97 -3.81
N PRO A 152 4.64 2.13 -4.85
CA PRO A 152 5.84 1.85 -5.60
C PRO A 152 6.51 3.09 -6.14
N GLN A 153 7.82 3.01 -6.31
CA GLN A 153 8.60 4.03 -6.97
C GLN A 153 8.26 4.07 -8.46
N VAL A 154 7.85 5.25 -8.94
CA VAL A 154 7.70 5.53 -10.37
C VAL A 154 8.98 6.19 -10.86
N PRO A 155 9.43 5.91 -12.08
CA PRO A 155 10.54 6.65 -12.65
C PRO A 155 10.29 8.16 -12.74
N LYS A 156 11.35 8.96 -12.54
CA LYS A 156 11.32 10.45 -12.54
C LYS A 156 10.82 11.12 -13.83
N THR A 157 10.58 10.38 -14.91
CA THR A 157 10.04 10.94 -16.17
C THR A 157 8.54 11.16 -16.12
N HIS A 158 7.82 10.51 -15.20
CA HIS A 158 6.47 10.90 -14.85
C HIS A 158 6.57 12.03 -13.83
N ALA A 159 6.03 13.20 -14.20
CA ALA A 159 5.94 14.34 -13.31
C ALA A 159 5.41 13.88 -11.94
N ASP A 160 6.16 14.17 -10.89
CA ASP A 160 5.74 13.87 -9.53
C ASP A 160 4.28 14.36 -9.36
N PRO A 161 3.39 13.56 -8.75
CA PRO A 161 2.07 14.07 -8.42
C PRO A 161 2.27 15.37 -7.63
N PRO A 162 1.53 16.45 -7.93
CA PRO A 162 1.80 17.76 -7.34
C PRO A 162 1.65 17.66 -5.82
N ALA A 163 2.78 17.47 -5.14
CA ALA A 163 2.89 17.37 -3.69
C ALA A 163 2.55 18.69 -2.98
N HIS A 164 2.31 19.76 -3.76
CA HIS A 164 2.18 21.12 -3.28
C HIS A 164 0.81 21.48 -2.66
N ASN A 165 -0.17 20.57 -2.63
CA ASN A 165 -1.52 20.86 -2.09
C ASN A 165 -2.05 19.83 -1.08
N LEU A 166 -1.21 18.92 -0.58
CA LEU A 166 -1.65 17.94 0.43
C LEU A 166 -1.55 18.55 1.83
N PRO A 167 -2.52 18.28 2.74
CA PRO A 167 -2.41 18.71 4.12
C PRO A 167 -1.23 18.03 4.81
N SER A 168 -0.67 18.65 5.85
CA SER A 168 0.46 18.09 6.62
C SER A 168 0.17 16.74 7.28
N SER A 169 -1.11 16.43 7.49
CA SER A 169 -1.57 15.13 7.98
C SER A 169 -1.56 14.03 6.92
N PHE A 170 -1.26 14.35 5.65
CA PHE A 170 -1.23 13.39 4.56
C PHE A 170 0.16 13.32 3.94
N SER A 171 0.77 12.13 3.95
CA SER A 171 2.08 11.89 3.36
C SER A 171 2.04 10.75 2.35
N ILE A 172 2.89 10.86 1.33
CA ILE A 172 3.15 9.80 0.36
C ILE A 172 4.60 9.38 0.55
N SER A 173 4.81 8.08 0.71
CA SER A 173 6.13 7.46 0.76
C SER A 173 6.27 6.44 -0.35
N ARG A 174 7.51 6.25 -0.80
CA ARG A 174 7.81 5.38 -1.94
C ARG A 174 8.62 4.18 -1.50
N PHE A 175 8.35 3.02 -2.09
CA PHE A 175 9.13 1.80 -1.87
C PHE A 175 9.50 1.13 -3.19
N THR A 176 10.56 0.31 -3.15
CA THR A 176 11.00 -0.49 -4.31
C THR A 176 10.22 -1.80 -4.33
N ARG A 177 9.54 -2.11 -5.44
CA ARG A 177 8.84 -3.40 -5.59
C ARG A 177 9.82 -4.54 -5.84
N GLN A 178 9.32 -5.76 -5.63
CA GLN A 178 9.96 -6.98 -6.12
C GLN A 178 10.17 -6.89 -7.63
N ARG A 179 11.40 -7.17 -8.08
CA ARG A 179 11.81 -7.08 -9.50
C ARG A 179 11.96 -8.42 -10.19
N PHE A 180 11.93 -9.51 -9.42
CA PHE A 180 12.16 -10.86 -9.90
C PHE A 180 10.88 -11.67 -9.75
N PHE A 181 10.38 -12.19 -10.87
CA PHE A 181 9.14 -12.97 -10.94
C PHE A 181 9.43 -14.35 -11.51
N THR A 182 8.73 -15.37 -11.03
CA THR A 182 8.85 -16.73 -11.57
C THR A 182 7.91 -16.88 -12.76
N GLU A 183 8.46 -17.23 -13.92
CA GLU A 183 7.68 -17.51 -15.13
C GLU A 183 7.76 -19.00 -15.47
N ARG A 184 6.61 -19.62 -15.74
CA ARG A 184 6.57 -20.99 -16.28
C ARG A 184 6.70 -20.93 -17.79
N ARG A 185 7.80 -21.48 -18.31
CA ARG A 185 8.12 -21.49 -19.73
C ARG A 185 7.33 -22.58 -20.47
N GLN A 186 7.36 -22.53 -21.80
CA GLN A 186 6.65 -23.49 -22.67
C GLN A 186 7.14 -24.94 -22.51
N ASP A 187 8.38 -25.13 -22.05
CA ASP A 187 9.00 -26.42 -21.78
C ASP A 187 8.74 -26.94 -20.35
N ASP A 188 7.81 -26.31 -19.63
CA ASP A 188 7.47 -26.59 -18.23
C ASP A 188 8.56 -26.22 -17.20
N SER A 189 9.68 -25.64 -17.65
CA SER A 189 10.71 -25.15 -16.75
C SER A 189 10.27 -23.85 -16.07
N VAL A 190 10.78 -23.61 -14.85
CA VAL A 190 10.59 -22.36 -14.14
C VAL A 190 11.77 -21.45 -14.44
N GLY A 191 11.51 -20.34 -15.12
CA GLY A 191 12.44 -19.24 -15.32
C GLY A 191 12.24 -18.12 -14.31
N ILE A 192 13.20 -17.21 -14.23
CA ILE A 192 13.05 -15.92 -13.54
C ILE A 192 12.99 -14.84 -14.61
N VAL A 193 11.98 -14.00 -14.52
CA VAL A 193 11.82 -12.77 -15.31
C VAL A 193 12.18 -11.59 -14.42
N TYR A 194 13.00 -10.69 -14.95
CA TYR A 194 13.32 -9.42 -14.33
C TYR A 194 12.44 -8.32 -14.94
N GLU A 195 11.59 -7.70 -14.15
CA GLU A 195 10.92 -6.44 -14.52
C GLU A 195 11.40 -5.35 -13.57
N GLU A 196 11.93 -4.28 -14.13
CA GLU A 196 12.33 -3.11 -13.37
C GLU A 196 11.33 -1.97 -13.56
N ASP A 197 10.63 -1.62 -12.49
CA ASP A 197 9.71 -0.48 -12.49
C ASP A 197 10.40 0.83 -12.85
N ALA A 198 11.69 0.97 -12.50
CA ALA A 198 12.47 2.21 -12.62
C ALA A 198 13.19 2.37 -13.98
N TYR A 199 13.39 1.30 -14.76
CA TYR A 199 14.35 1.33 -15.88
C TYR A 199 13.78 1.75 -17.22
N LYS A 200 12.46 1.68 -17.40
CA LYS A 200 11.80 2.12 -18.66
C LYS A 200 11.99 3.62 -18.96
N SER A 201 12.65 4.36 -18.07
CA SER A 201 12.94 5.79 -18.20
C SER A 201 14.39 6.14 -18.51
N PHE A 202 15.30 5.17 -18.51
CA PHE A 202 16.65 5.39 -19.00
C PHE A 202 16.73 5.03 -20.49
N GLN A 203 16.03 5.79 -21.33
CA GLN A 203 16.40 5.93 -22.76
C GLN A 203 17.60 6.86 -22.95
N ILE A 204 18.46 7.00 -21.94
CA ILE A 204 19.76 7.64 -22.03
C ILE A 204 20.76 6.60 -21.54
N PRO A 205 21.60 6.02 -22.42
CA PRO A 205 22.62 5.09 -22.00
C PRO A 205 23.69 5.86 -21.22
N GLY A 206 23.57 5.86 -19.89
CA GLY A 206 24.62 6.28 -18.97
C GLY A 206 25.43 5.08 -18.49
N GLU A 207 26.66 5.33 -18.04
CA GLU A 207 27.65 4.35 -17.51
C GLU A 207 27.10 3.37 -16.45
N ASN A 208 25.96 3.69 -15.82
CA ASN A 208 25.37 2.93 -14.72
C ASN A 208 24.50 1.73 -15.19
N VAL A 209 24.15 1.61 -16.48
CA VAL A 209 23.29 0.52 -16.96
C VAL A 209 23.93 -0.85 -16.76
N THR A 210 25.19 -0.95 -17.12
CA THR A 210 25.97 -2.17 -17.00
C THR A 210 26.13 -2.57 -15.53
N GLU A 211 26.27 -1.61 -14.62
CA GLU A 211 26.37 -1.87 -13.18
C GLU A 211 25.04 -2.31 -12.58
N THR A 212 23.92 -1.69 -12.98
CA THR A 212 22.58 -2.13 -12.53
C THR A 212 22.21 -3.52 -13.02
N VAL A 213 22.54 -3.85 -14.28
CA VAL A 213 22.34 -5.20 -14.83
C VAL A 213 23.22 -6.20 -14.09
N ARG A 214 24.50 -5.86 -13.85
CA ARG A 214 25.41 -6.72 -13.08
C ARG A 214 24.96 -6.90 -11.63
N ALA A 215 24.43 -5.86 -11.00
CA ALA A 215 23.88 -5.93 -9.65
C ALA A 215 22.61 -6.79 -9.61
N ALA A 216 21.74 -6.70 -10.63
CA ALA A 216 20.57 -7.55 -10.77
C ALA A 216 20.96 -9.02 -11.01
N GLU A 217 21.95 -9.29 -11.87
CA GLU A 217 22.52 -10.62 -12.09
C GLU A 217 23.14 -11.20 -10.82
N LEU A 218 23.90 -10.39 -10.07
CA LEU A 218 24.50 -10.78 -8.80
C LEU A 218 23.43 -11.06 -7.74
N THR A 219 22.43 -10.20 -7.62
CA THR A 219 21.29 -10.36 -6.71
C THR A 219 20.54 -11.65 -7.02
N MET A 220 20.27 -11.90 -8.31
CA MET A 220 19.63 -13.13 -8.78
C MET A 220 20.48 -14.37 -8.44
N HIS A 221 21.80 -14.29 -8.62
CA HIS A 221 22.71 -15.37 -8.28
C HIS A 221 22.69 -15.69 -6.77
N ILE A 222 22.70 -14.65 -5.91
CA ILE A 222 22.64 -14.80 -4.46
C ILE A 222 21.29 -15.42 -4.03
N TRP A 223 20.19 -15.01 -4.64
CA TRP A 223 18.87 -15.60 -4.44
C TRP A 223 18.81 -17.08 -4.84
N PHE A 224 19.38 -17.45 -6.00
CA PHE A 224 19.43 -18.85 -6.45
C PHE A 224 20.22 -19.77 -5.51
N LEU A 225 21.16 -19.20 -4.75
CA LEU A 225 21.93 -19.93 -3.74
C LEU A 225 21.22 -20.03 -2.39
N GLY A 226 20.02 -19.45 -2.25
CA GLY A 226 19.24 -19.46 -1.01
C GLY A 226 19.87 -18.60 0.10
N ILE A 227 20.68 -17.62 -0.27
CA ILE A 227 21.31 -16.70 0.68
C ILE A 227 20.38 -15.49 0.86
N ASP A 228 19.98 -15.27 2.11
CA ASP A 228 19.14 -14.13 2.48
C ASP A 228 19.96 -12.82 2.40
N LEU A 229 19.41 -11.80 1.71
CA LEU A 229 20.13 -10.55 1.44
C LEU A 229 20.19 -9.61 2.66
N ASP A 230 19.38 -9.87 3.69
CA ASP A 230 19.43 -9.12 4.95
C ASP A 230 20.81 -9.21 5.63
N TYR A 231 21.62 -10.21 5.27
CA TYR A 231 23.00 -10.38 5.75
C TYR A 231 24.02 -9.43 5.11
N LEU A 232 23.68 -8.78 3.98
CA LEU A 232 24.59 -7.86 3.27
C LEU A 232 24.32 -6.38 3.59
N ALA A 233 23.25 -6.08 4.32
CA ALA A 233 22.94 -4.73 4.81
C ALA A 233 23.67 -4.38 6.12
N VAL A 234 24.82 -5.01 6.40
CA VAL A 234 25.66 -4.67 7.54
C VAL A 234 26.54 -3.48 7.18
N GLU A 235 26.09 -2.31 7.66
CA GLU A 235 26.84 -1.09 8.00
C GLU A 235 28.08 -0.77 7.14
N GLU A 236 27.95 0.23 6.26
CA GLU A 236 29.13 0.99 5.84
C GLU A 236 29.78 1.61 7.09
N PRO A 237 31.05 1.28 7.41
CA PRO A 237 31.74 2.00 8.46
C PRO A 237 31.86 3.45 8.04
N SER A 238 31.35 4.33 8.90
CA SER A 238 31.61 5.77 8.89
C SER A 238 33.13 5.98 8.93
N ASP A 239 33.74 6.19 7.76
CA ASP A 239 35.13 6.64 7.65
C ASP A 239 35.23 8.03 8.31
N GLY A 240 35.62 8.00 9.58
CA GLY A 240 35.67 9.14 10.46
C GLY A 240 36.64 8.91 11.62
N GLU A 241 37.80 8.30 11.37
CA GLU A 241 38.92 8.31 12.32
C GLU A 241 40.27 8.53 11.62
N SER A 242 40.64 9.82 11.56
CA SER A 242 41.95 10.40 11.89
C SER A 242 43.22 9.55 11.67
N GLU A 243 44.04 9.93 10.69
CA GLU A 243 45.46 9.57 10.63
C GLU A 243 46.20 9.96 11.94
N PRO A 244 47.03 9.08 12.51
CA PRO A 244 48.01 9.49 13.51
C PRO A 244 49.27 10.03 12.83
N GLU A 245 49.66 11.27 13.19
CA GLU A 245 50.94 11.88 12.85
C GLU A 245 52.12 10.97 13.23
N LEU A 246 52.95 10.65 12.24
CA LEU A 246 54.26 10.05 12.42
C LEU A 246 55.24 11.09 12.97
N LEU A 247 55.52 11.04 14.27
CA LEU A 247 56.72 11.62 14.87
C LEU A 247 57.87 10.61 14.78
N ALA A 248 58.88 10.92 13.97
CA ALA A 248 60.19 10.30 14.07
C ALA A 248 61.31 11.32 13.80
N SER A 249 61.99 11.67 14.91
CA SER A 249 63.39 12.15 15.06
C SER A 249 63.76 13.51 14.47
#